data_AF-A0A9P7UX74-F1
#
_entry.id   AF-A0A9P7UX74-F1
#
_cell.length_a   1.000
_cell.length_b   1.000
_cell.length_c   1.000
_cell.angle_alpha   90.00
_cell.angle_beta   90.00
_cell.angle_gamma   90.00
#
_symmetry.space_group_name_H-M   'P 1'
#
loop_
_entity.id
_entity.type
_entity.pdbx_description
1 polymer ?
#
loop_
_entity_poly.entity_id
_entity_poly.type
_entity_poly.pdbx_seq_one_letter_code
_entity_poly.pdbx_strand_id
1 'polypeptide(L)' 'MFFKTVTIISTLAMLLVGQAMGGILIATDPVSACGPPNNKDHHAGSSCKFYSGPSDSSRVISGSNLHIL' A
#
# COMPACT_ATOMS: atom_id res chain seq x y z
N MET A 1 40.54 -9.47 4.60
CA MET A 1 39.49 -9.67 3.57
C MET A 1 38.18 -10.22 4.14
N PHE A 2 38.20 -11.15 5.12
CA PHE A 2 37.02 -11.78 5.71
C PHE A 2 35.94 -10.83 6.27
N PHE A 3 36.33 -9.81 7.04
CA PHE A 3 35.38 -8.87 7.66
C PHE A 3 34.55 -8.08 6.64
N LYS A 4 35.16 -7.73 5.49
CA LYS A 4 34.51 -6.95 4.44
C LYS A 4 33.44 -7.79 3.71
N THR A 5 33.68 -9.08 3.55
CA THR A 5 32.70 -10.02 2.96
C THR A 5 31.50 -10.23 3.89
N VAL A 6 31.73 -10.36 5.19
CA VAL A 6 30.64 -10.52 6.19
C VAL A 6 29.73 -9.29 6.24
N THR A 7 30.30 -8.08 6.20
CA THR A 7 29.50 -6.84 6.19
C THR A 7 28.62 -6.75 4.94
N ILE A 8 29.15 -7.08 3.76
CA ILE A 8 28.40 -7.03 2.51
C ILE A 8 27.25 -8.06 2.50
N ILE A 9 27.50 -9.28 2.97
CA ILE A 9 26.46 -10.31 3.04
C ILE A 9 25.33 -9.88 3.99
N SER A 10 25.68 -9.26 5.13
CA SER A 10 24.70 -8.84 6.13
C SER A 10 23.82 -7.68 5.64
N THR A 11 24.38 -6.71 4.91
CA THR A 11 23.59 -5.61 4.34
C THR A 11 22.68 -6.08 3.20
N LEU A 12 23.12 -7.03 2.38
CA LEU A 12 22.27 -7.67 1.36
C LEU A 12 21.11 -8.45 1.98
N ALA A 13 21.35 -9.19 3.07
CA ALA A 13 20.30 -9.90 3.79
C ALA A 13 19.25 -8.93 4.37
N MET A 14 19.67 -7.83 4.98
CA MET A 14 18.78 -6.78 5.49
C MET A 14 17.96 -6.12 4.37
N LEU A 15 18.60 -5.82 3.22
CA LEU A 15 17.92 -5.21 2.08
C LEU A 15 16.86 -6.14 1.48
N LEU A 16 17.14 -7.44 1.39
CA LEU A 16 16.21 -8.43 0.84
C LEU A 16 15.00 -8.65 1.77
N VAL A 17 15.19 -8.62 3.10
CA VAL A 17 14.09 -8.67 4.07
C VAL A 17 13.22 -7.41 4.01
N GLY A 18 13.82 -6.23 3.83
CA GLY A 18 13.08 -4.97 3.71
C GLY A 18 12.15 -4.91 2.49
N GLN A 19 12.52 -5.53 1.38
CA GLN A 19 11.68 -5.59 0.17
C GLN A 19 10.52 -6.60 0.29
N ALA A 20 10.68 -7.63 1.11
CA ALA A 20 9.64 -8.65 1.32
C ALA A 20 8.50 -8.19 2.25
N MET A 21 8.69 -7.11 3.01
CA MET A 21 7.67 -6.50 3.87
C MET A 21 6.86 -5.40 3.18
N GLY A 22 6.87 -5.34 1.84
CA GLY A 22 5.85 -4.62 1.07
C GLY A 22 4.54 -5.39 1.07
N GLY A 23 3.94 -5.59 2.25
CA GLY A 23 2.61 -6.16 2.36
C GLY A 23 1.63 -5.31 1.55
N ILE A 24 0.77 -5.95 0.77
CA ILE A 24 -0.32 -5.28 0.05
C ILE A 24 -1.26 -4.70 1.11
N LEU A 25 -1.01 -3.44 1.48
CA LEU A 25 -1.86 -2.72 2.41
C LEU A 25 -3.18 -2.44 1.70
N ILE A 26 -4.27 -2.98 2.24
CA ILE A 26 -5.62 -2.69 1.75
C ILE A 26 -6.00 -1.29 2.26
N ALA A 27 -6.27 -0.36 1.34
CA ALA A 27 -6.81 0.95 1.70
C ALA A 27 -8.26 0.79 2.17
N THR A 28 -8.52 1.09 3.44
CA THR A 28 -9.82 0.89 4.10
C THR A 28 -10.62 2.18 4.31
N ASP A 29 -10.12 3.29 3.77
CA ASP A 29 -10.76 4.59 3.79
C ASP A 29 -10.96 5.13 2.36
N PRO A 30 -12.00 5.94 2.12
CA PRO A 30 -12.33 6.38 0.77
C PRO A 30 -11.31 7.35 0.18
N VAL A 31 -10.58 8.12 1.00
CA VAL A 31 -9.58 9.09 0.50
C VAL A 31 -8.38 8.34 -0.08
N SER A 32 -7.83 7.38 0.67
CA SER A 32 -6.70 6.57 0.24
C SER A 32 -7.08 5.55 -0.84
N ALA A 33 -8.30 5.00 -0.80
CA ALA A 33 -8.72 3.97 -1.74
C ALA A 33 -9.18 4.55 -3.09
N CYS A 34 -9.93 5.66 -3.08
CA CYS A 34 -10.46 6.27 -4.30
C CYS A 34 -9.51 7.30 -4.91
N GLY A 35 -8.49 7.76 -4.18
CA GLY A 35 -7.54 8.75 -4.63
C GLY A 35 -6.22 8.18 -5.19
N PRO A 36 -5.40 9.02 -5.83
CA PRO A 36 -4.01 8.69 -6.15
C PRO A 36 -3.20 8.35 -4.87
N PRO A 37 -2.20 7.45 -4.93
CA PRO A 37 -1.71 6.74 -6.12
C PRO A 37 -2.53 5.50 -6.50
N ASN A 38 -3.47 5.07 -5.66
CA ASN A 38 -4.17 3.79 -5.79
C ASN A 38 -5.22 3.79 -6.89
N ASN A 39 -5.85 4.93 -7.15
CA ASN A 39 -6.84 5.07 -8.21
C ASN A 39 -6.78 6.45 -8.87
N LYS A 40 -5.99 6.55 -9.95
CA LYS A 40 -5.71 7.83 -10.64
C LYS A 40 -6.78 8.23 -11.65
N ASP A 41 -7.66 7.31 -12.05
CA ASP A 41 -8.71 7.55 -13.03
C ASP A 41 -10.01 8.03 -12.39
N HIS A 42 -10.11 8.03 -11.06
CA HIS A 42 -11.28 8.54 -10.34
C HIS A 42 -11.13 10.01 -10.01
N HIS A 43 -11.97 10.83 -10.64
CA HIS A 43 -12.07 12.26 -10.36
C HIS A 43 -12.77 12.54 -9.01
N ALA A 44 -12.60 13.75 -8.49
CA ALA A 44 -13.30 14.22 -7.29
C ALA A 44 -14.82 14.03 -7.43
N GLY A 45 -15.45 13.49 -6.39
CA GLY A 45 -16.89 13.16 -6.40
C GLY A 45 -17.24 11.84 -7.10
N SER A 46 -16.29 11.15 -7.75
CA SER A 46 -16.52 9.81 -8.29
C SER A 46 -16.67 8.78 -7.16
N SER A 47 -17.61 7.86 -7.32
CA SER A 47 -17.77 6.72 -6.41
C SER A 47 -16.73 5.64 -6.72
N CYS A 48 -16.10 5.08 -5.69
CA CYS A 48 -15.25 3.90 -5.78
C CYS A 48 -15.67 2.84 -4.76
N LYS A 49 -15.27 1.58 -4.99
CA LYS A 49 -15.48 0.46 -4.06
C LYS A 49 -14.17 0.08 -3.39
N PHE A 50 -14.20 -0.18 -2.09
CA PHE A 50 -13.04 -0.61 -1.32
C PHE A 50 -13.46 -1.52 -0.15
N TYR A 51 -12.50 -2.27 0.39
CA TYR A 51 -12.74 -3.14 1.53
C TYR A 51 -12.84 -2.32 2.82
N SER A 52 -13.81 -2.62 3.67
CA SER A 52 -14.02 -1.93 4.95
C SER A 52 -13.00 -2.32 6.03
N GLY A 53 -11.98 -3.12 5.70
CA GLY A 53 -11.04 -3.70 6.65
C GLY A 53 -9.79 -4.25 5.95
N PRO A 54 -8.71 -4.51 6.70
CA PRO A 54 -7.39 -4.85 6.15
C PRO A 54 -7.29 -6.30 5.62
N SER A 55 -8.40 -7.03 5.56
CA SER A 55 -8.47 -8.38 4.99
C SER A 55 -9.32 -8.38 3.73
N ASP A 56 -8.93 -9.18 2.74
CA ASP A 56 -9.69 -9.48 1.52
C ASP A 56 -11.04 -10.16 1.79
N SER A 57 -11.26 -10.68 3.00
CA SER A 57 -12.55 -11.20 3.47
C SER A 57 -13.49 -10.11 4.03
N SER A 58 -13.01 -8.87 4.14
CA SER A 58 -13.81 -7.74 4.65
C SER A 58 -14.93 -7.37 3.67
N ARG A 59 -15.97 -6.70 4.17
CA ARG A 59 -17.07 -6.25 3.30
C ARG A 59 -16.57 -5.19 2.31
N VAL A 60 -16.98 -5.31 1.05
CA VAL A 60 -16.77 -4.26 0.05
C VAL A 60 -17.85 -3.20 0.21
N ILE A 61 -17.44 -1.95 0.41
CA ILE A 61 -18.33 -0.80 0.56
C ILE A 61 -18.03 0.25 -0.52
N SER A 62 -18.96 1.19 -0.71
CA SER A 62 -18.81 2.30 -1.66
C SER A 62 -18.48 3.59 -0.90
N GLY A 63 -17.55 4.37 -1.43
CA GLY A 63 -17.27 5.74 -0.96
C GLY A 63 -16.95 6.66 -2.13
N SER A 64 -16.82 7.95 -1.85
CA SER A 64 -16.51 8.95 -2.87
C SER A 64 -15.09 9.49 -2.69
N ASN A 65 -14.42 9.77 -3.80
CA ASN A 65 -13.15 10.49 -3.76
C ASN A 65 -13.41 11.93 -3.31
N LEU A 66 -13.07 12.24 -2.06
CA LEU A 66 -13.12 13.59 -1.51
C LEU A 66 -11.77 14.27 -1.72
N HIS A 67 -11.69 15.14 -2.73
CA HIS A 67 -10.52 15.99 -2.94
C HIS A 67 -10.59 17.15 -1.93
N ILE A 68 -9.90 17.00 -0.80
CA ILE A 68 -9.69 18.11 0.13
C ILE A 68 -8.64 19.02 -0.53
N LEU A 69 -9.10 20.19 -0.99
CA LEU A 69 -8.28 21.25 -1.58
C LEU A 69 -7.36 21.88 -0.51
#